data_AF-C8C3V6-F1
#
_entry.id   AF-C8C3V6-F1
#
_cell.length_a   1.000
_cell.length_b   1.000
_cell.length_c   1.000
_cell.angle_alpha   90.00
_cell.angle_beta   90.00
_cell.angle_gamma   90.00
#
_symmetry.space_group_name_H-M   'P 1'
#
loop_
_entity.id
_entity.type
_entity.pdbx_description
1 polymer ?
#
loop_
_entity_poly.entity_id
_entity_poly.type
_entity_poly.pdbx_seq_one_letter_code
_entity_poly.pdbx_strand_id
1 'polypeptide(L)'
;SIPAHVVPGIYYSDDKLLQCRIFAYDDTQRHRLGPNFMQLPVNAPKCAHRNNHFDGYMNFMHRDEEVNYHPSKFDPVTNAERYPIPTKVYSACKREKCIIEKQNDFKQPGERYRTFEPDRQERFINRWVKALSEPRITHEIRSIWIDWLSRADESLGRKVAMRLNIRPSI
;
A
#
# COMPACT_ATOMS: atom_id res chain seq x y z
N SER A 1 0.60 -10.08 -6.85
CA SER A 1 1.67 -9.27 -7.45
C SER A 1 2.28 -8.37 -6.40
N ILE A 2 3.61 -8.22 -6.42
CA ILE A 2 4.35 -7.35 -5.50
C ILE A 2 4.41 -5.95 -6.11
N PRO A 3 4.11 -4.87 -5.37
CA PRO A 3 4.17 -3.51 -5.91
C PRO A 3 5.53 -3.14 -6.48
N ALA A 4 6.61 -3.70 -5.93
CA ALA A 4 8.00 -3.49 -6.38
C ALA A 4 8.34 -4.06 -7.77
N HIS A 5 7.49 -4.92 -8.33
CA HIS A 5 7.74 -5.56 -9.62
C HIS A 5 7.03 -4.77 -10.71
N VAL A 6 7.74 -3.81 -11.30
CA VAL A 6 7.27 -3.00 -12.43
C VAL A 6 8.05 -3.32 -13.70
N VAL A 7 7.41 -3.12 -14.84
CA VAL A 7 7.99 -3.28 -16.17
C VAL A 7 8.33 -1.89 -16.75
N PRO A 8 9.27 -1.80 -17.71
CA PRO A 8 9.54 -0.55 -18.41
C PRO A 8 8.26 0.14 -18.91
N GLY A 9 8.16 1.45 -18.69
CA GLY A 9 6.96 2.25 -18.98
C GLY A 9 6.01 2.46 -17.79
N ILE A 10 6.17 1.71 -16.69
CA ILE A 10 5.40 1.91 -15.44
C ILE A 10 6.35 2.34 -14.33
N TYR A 11 6.02 3.44 -13.63
CA TYR A 11 6.88 4.03 -12.60
C TYR A 11 6.10 4.38 -11.34
N TYR A 12 6.83 4.46 -10.21
CA TYR A 12 6.25 4.79 -8.91
C TYR A 12 5.98 6.27 -8.74
N SER A 13 4.79 6.60 -8.25
CA SER A 13 4.48 7.91 -7.70
C SER A 13 5.20 8.14 -6.36
N ASP A 14 5.19 9.39 -5.88
CA ASP A 14 5.77 9.77 -4.58
C ASP A 14 4.77 9.59 -3.42
N ASP A 15 3.79 8.69 -3.60
CA ASP A 15 2.88 8.30 -2.53
C ASP A 15 3.65 7.61 -1.40
N LYS A 16 3.58 8.18 -0.19
CA LYS A 16 4.35 7.72 0.97
C LYS A 16 4.02 6.27 1.35
N LEU A 17 2.78 5.83 1.16
CA LEU A 17 2.36 4.47 1.47
C LEU A 17 2.86 3.49 0.39
N LEU A 18 2.78 3.87 -0.89
CA LEU A 18 3.33 3.08 -1.99
C LEU A 18 4.83 2.85 -1.82
N GLN A 19 5.59 3.89 -1.47
CA GLN A 19 7.03 3.79 -1.25
C GLN A 19 7.39 2.79 -0.15
N CYS A 20 6.62 2.76 0.95
CA CYS A 20 6.80 1.76 2.01
C CYS A 20 6.48 0.34 1.51
N ARG A 21 5.40 0.19 0.73
CA ARG A 21 4.98 -1.10 0.18
C ARG A 21 6.02 -1.70 -0.77
N ILE A 22 6.74 -0.90 -1.55
CA ILE A 22 7.80 -1.39 -2.44
C ILE A 22 8.82 -2.23 -1.65
N PHE A 23 9.17 -1.81 -0.42
CA PHE A 23 10.06 -2.56 0.44
C PHE A 23 9.37 -3.74 1.15
N ALA A 24 8.24 -3.47 1.80
CA ALA A 24 7.66 -4.38 2.79
C ALA A 24 7.26 -5.77 2.25
N TYR A 25 6.76 -5.84 1.01
CA TYR A 25 6.33 -7.12 0.44
C TYR A 25 7.48 -8.07 0.18
N ASP A 26 8.57 -7.56 -0.38
CA ASP A 26 9.73 -8.37 -0.77
C ASP A 26 10.49 -8.87 0.47
N ASP A 27 10.63 -8.00 1.48
CA ASP A 27 11.16 -8.36 2.81
C ASP A 27 10.34 -9.50 3.46
N THR A 28 9.02 -9.33 3.57
CA THR A 28 8.13 -10.34 4.16
C THR A 28 8.18 -11.66 3.38
N GLN A 29 8.31 -11.62 2.06
CA GLN A 29 8.36 -12.82 1.24
C GLN A 29 9.65 -13.60 1.41
N ARG A 30 10.80 -12.93 1.52
CA ARG A 30 12.06 -13.59 1.86
C ARG A 30 11.97 -14.32 3.20
N HIS A 31 11.37 -13.68 4.21
CA HIS A 31 11.17 -14.33 5.50
C HIS A 31 10.20 -15.52 5.43
N ARG A 32 9.07 -15.37 4.72
CA ARG A 32 8.00 -16.37 4.70
C ARG A 32 8.27 -17.57 3.80
N LEU A 33 8.89 -17.35 2.63
CA LEU A 33 9.07 -18.36 1.59
C LEU A 33 10.55 -18.71 1.33
N GLY A 34 11.48 -17.97 1.95
CA GLY A 34 12.91 -18.15 1.76
C GLY A 34 13.51 -17.18 0.73
N PRO A 35 14.85 -17.09 0.67
CA PRO A 35 15.57 -16.14 -0.18
C PRO A 35 15.31 -16.36 -1.68
N ASN A 36 15.04 -17.62 -2.08
CA ASN A 36 14.82 -18.02 -3.46
C ASN A 36 13.33 -18.12 -3.84
N PHE A 37 12.43 -17.42 -3.13
CA PHE A 37 10.98 -17.48 -3.38
C PHE A 37 10.58 -17.15 -4.83
N MET A 38 11.38 -16.36 -5.55
CA MET A 38 11.16 -16.02 -6.97
C MET A 38 11.37 -17.21 -7.91
N GLN A 39 12.07 -18.26 -7.48
CA GLN A 39 12.29 -19.48 -8.27
C GLN A 39 11.08 -20.44 -8.24
N LEU A 40 10.12 -20.23 -7.34
CA LEU A 40 8.91 -21.06 -7.29
C LEU A 40 8.16 -20.96 -8.62
N PRO A 41 7.63 -22.06 -9.20
CA PRO A 41 7.02 -22.04 -10.53
C PRO A 41 5.91 -21.00 -10.73
N VAL A 42 5.18 -20.67 -9.65
CA VAL A 42 4.11 -19.66 -9.66
C VAL A 42 4.64 -18.21 -9.68
N ASN A 43 5.86 -17.98 -9.17
CA ASN A 43 6.50 -16.67 -9.07
C ASN A 43 7.52 -16.41 -10.18
N ALA A 44 8.01 -17.48 -10.83
CA ALA A 44 9.04 -17.41 -11.84
C ALA A 44 8.60 -16.56 -13.04
N PRO A 45 9.45 -15.63 -13.53
CA PRO A 45 9.15 -14.89 -14.75
C PRO A 45 9.08 -15.85 -15.94
N LYS A 46 8.20 -15.53 -16.90
CA LYS A 46 8.09 -16.30 -18.16
C LYS A 46 9.15 -15.90 -19.20
N CYS A 47 9.75 -14.72 -19.04
CA CYS A 47 10.84 -14.27 -19.89
C CYS A 47 12.17 -14.84 -19.40
N ALA A 48 13.14 -14.92 -20.32
CA ALA A 48 14.51 -15.27 -19.96
C ALA A 48 15.03 -14.26 -18.93
N HIS A 49 15.61 -14.77 -17.85
CA HIS A 49 16.22 -13.98 -16.78
C HIS A 49 17.63 -14.51 -16.53
N ARG A 50 18.64 -13.65 -16.70
CA ARG A 50 20.05 -13.98 -16.42
C ARG A 50 20.63 -12.91 -15.52
N ASN A 51 21.09 -13.31 -14.35
CA ASN A 51 21.80 -12.44 -13.41
C ASN A 51 22.92 -13.24 -12.72
N ASN A 52 23.67 -12.57 -11.86
CA ASN A 52 24.75 -13.16 -11.10
C ASN A 52 24.35 -13.54 -9.66
N HIS A 53 23.05 -13.50 -9.32
CA HIS A 53 22.61 -13.91 -7.99
C HIS A 53 22.68 -15.42 -7.88
N PHE A 54 23.37 -15.91 -6.85
CA PHE A 54 23.61 -17.33 -6.63
C PHE A 54 23.46 -17.69 -5.15
N ASP A 55 23.30 -18.99 -4.87
CA ASP A 55 23.06 -19.58 -3.55
C ASP A 55 21.70 -19.21 -2.89
N GLY A 56 21.62 -19.37 -1.56
CA GLY A 56 20.43 -19.23 -0.76
C GLY A 56 19.73 -20.56 -0.48
N TYR A 57 19.02 -20.63 0.65
CA TYR A 57 18.26 -21.82 1.03
C TYR A 57 17.27 -22.21 -0.07
N MET A 58 17.16 -23.52 -0.34
CA MET A 58 16.30 -24.10 -1.39
C MET A 58 16.55 -23.48 -2.78
N ASN A 59 17.82 -23.31 -3.16
CA ASN A 59 18.18 -22.95 -4.52
C ASN A 59 17.98 -24.15 -5.46
N PHE A 60 17.12 -24.00 -6.46
CA PHE A 60 16.85 -25.03 -7.47
C PHE A 60 17.60 -24.77 -8.78
N MET A 61 18.33 -23.66 -8.91
CA MET A 61 19.07 -23.36 -10.12
C MET A 61 20.30 -24.26 -10.26
N HIS A 62 20.37 -24.94 -11.40
CA HIS A 62 21.59 -25.57 -11.87
C HIS A 62 22.43 -24.55 -12.63
N ARG A 63 23.70 -24.39 -12.27
CA ARG A 63 24.60 -23.43 -12.91
C ARG A 63 25.94 -24.10 -13.19
N ASP A 64 26.31 -24.14 -14.45
CA ASP A 64 27.60 -24.66 -14.95
C ASP A 64 28.64 -23.55 -15.15
N GLU A 65 28.25 -22.29 -14.91
CA GLU A 65 29.08 -21.10 -15.12
C GLU A 65 30.00 -20.82 -13.93
N GLU A 66 31.30 -20.65 -14.17
CA GLU A 66 32.31 -20.38 -13.14
C GLU A 66 32.31 -18.91 -12.66
N VAL A 67 31.79 -17.98 -13.46
CA VAL A 67 31.83 -16.54 -13.21
C VAL A 67 30.53 -16.05 -12.57
N ASN A 68 30.59 -15.45 -11.37
CA ASN A 68 29.43 -14.88 -10.65
C ASN A 68 29.51 -13.35 -10.44
N TYR A 69 30.27 -12.64 -11.28
CA TYR A 69 30.47 -11.20 -11.19
C TYR A 69 30.42 -10.53 -12.57
N HIS A 70 30.07 -9.25 -12.60
CA HIS A 70 30.07 -8.43 -13.82
C HIS A 70 30.55 -7.00 -13.50
N PRO A 71 31.38 -6.36 -14.34
CA PRO A 71 31.95 -6.89 -15.59
C PRO A 71 33.03 -7.96 -15.35
N SER A 72 33.15 -8.91 -16.28
CA SER A 72 34.15 -9.98 -16.24
C SER A 72 34.87 -10.09 -17.58
N LYS A 73 36.13 -10.54 -17.56
CA LYS A 73 36.91 -10.86 -18.76
C LYS A 73 36.58 -12.25 -19.32
N PHE A 74 36.02 -13.12 -18.49
CA PHE A 74 35.77 -14.53 -18.80
C PHE A 74 34.30 -14.82 -19.14
N ASP A 75 33.40 -13.87 -18.88
CA ASP A 75 31.98 -13.97 -19.26
C ASP A 75 31.62 -12.81 -20.22
N PRO A 76 31.33 -13.07 -21.51
CA PRO A 76 31.12 -12.03 -22.53
C PRO A 76 29.75 -11.35 -22.45
N VAL A 77 29.04 -11.44 -21.33
CA VAL A 77 27.69 -10.90 -21.21
C VAL A 77 27.64 -9.39 -21.06
N THR A 78 26.57 -8.83 -21.60
CA THR A 78 26.30 -7.39 -21.61
C THR A 78 25.08 -7.06 -20.76
N ASN A 79 25.04 -5.83 -20.26
CA ASN A 79 23.84 -5.31 -19.61
C ASN A 79 22.66 -5.30 -20.59
N ALA A 80 21.46 -5.53 -20.07
CA ALA A 80 20.23 -5.39 -20.84
C ALA A 80 20.06 -3.95 -21.36
N GLU A 81 19.27 -3.81 -22.42
CA GLU A 81 18.92 -2.50 -22.97
C GLU A 81 18.34 -1.58 -21.89
N ARG A 82 18.83 -0.34 -21.83
CA ARG A 82 18.34 0.66 -20.89
C ARG A 82 17.11 1.34 -21.48
N TYR A 83 15.96 1.11 -20.86
CA TYR A 83 14.77 1.90 -21.13
C TYR A 83 14.87 3.26 -20.44
N PRO A 84 14.58 4.38 -21.12
CA PRO A 84 14.59 5.70 -20.50
C PRO A 84 13.67 5.74 -19.28
N ILE A 85 14.22 6.19 -18.15
CA ILE A 85 13.44 6.42 -16.93
C ILE A 85 13.16 7.93 -16.87
N PRO A 86 11.90 8.37 -16.77
CA PRO A 86 11.58 9.79 -16.64
C PRO A 86 12.31 10.41 -15.45
N THR A 87 12.99 11.53 -15.67
CA THR A 87 13.63 12.29 -14.59
C THR A 87 12.56 12.86 -13.67
N LYS A 88 12.61 12.52 -12.38
CA LYS A 88 11.74 13.12 -11.37
C LYS A 88 12.20 14.54 -11.05
N VAL A 89 11.26 15.48 -11.05
CA VAL A 89 11.48 16.85 -10.57
C VAL A 89 11.12 16.89 -9.10
N TYR A 90 12.07 17.27 -8.25
CA TYR A 90 11.85 17.43 -6.82
C TYR A 90 11.71 18.92 -6.50
N SER A 91 10.56 19.31 -5.94
CA SER A 91 10.30 20.72 -5.58
C SER A 91 11.05 21.16 -4.32
N ALA A 92 11.52 20.21 -3.50
CA ALA A 92 12.20 20.49 -2.23
C ALA A 92 13.57 19.80 -2.19
N CYS A 93 14.63 20.55 -1.90
CA CYS A 93 16.00 20.05 -1.77
C CYS A 93 16.30 19.48 -0.37
N LYS A 94 15.29 19.12 0.42
CA LYS A 94 15.46 18.68 1.82
C LYS A 94 14.71 17.37 2.08
N ARG A 95 15.39 16.46 2.78
CA ARG A 95 14.81 15.18 3.24
C ARG A 95 14.22 15.38 4.63
N GLU A 96 12.91 15.27 4.76
CA GLU A 96 12.19 15.52 6.01
C GLU A 96 11.12 14.46 6.31
N LYS A 97 10.78 14.31 7.61
CA LYS A 97 9.61 13.56 8.06
C LYS A 97 8.46 14.55 8.29
N CYS A 98 7.64 14.76 7.27
CA CYS A 98 6.50 15.67 7.31
C CYS A 98 5.18 14.96 6.95
N ILE A 99 4.05 15.55 7.32
CA ILE A 99 2.74 15.17 6.78
C ILE A 99 2.51 15.98 5.49
N ILE A 100 1.66 15.48 4.58
CA ILE A 100 1.29 16.23 3.37
C ILE A 100 0.52 17.50 3.76
N GLU A 101 0.67 18.57 2.98
CA GLU A 101 0.02 19.86 3.25
C GLU A 101 -1.51 19.78 3.12
N LYS A 102 -2.01 19.07 2.10
CA LYS A 102 -3.45 18.93 1.81
C LYS A 102 -3.96 17.55 2.22
N GLN A 103 -4.19 17.33 3.52
CA GLN A 103 -4.73 16.05 4.03
C GLN A 103 -6.18 15.83 3.60
N ASN A 104 -7.03 16.86 3.78
CA ASN A 104 -8.43 16.86 3.38
C ASN A 104 -9.20 15.58 3.80
N ASP A 105 -9.09 15.22 5.08
CA ASP A 105 -9.53 13.91 5.57
C ASP A 105 -11.06 13.71 5.55
N PHE A 106 -11.84 14.79 5.54
CA PHE A 106 -13.30 14.72 5.75
C PHE A 106 -14.14 15.03 4.51
N LYS A 107 -13.64 15.84 3.57
CA LYS A 107 -14.43 16.29 2.42
C LYS A 107 -14.81 15.14 1.48
N GLN A 108 -13.82 14.34 1.06
CA GLN A 108 -14.05 13.25 0.12
C GLN A 108 -14.92 12.14 0.72
N PRO A 109 -14.73 11.70 1.98
CA PRO A 109 -15.67 10.77 2.63
C PRO A 109 -17.10 11.31 2.70
N GLY A 110 -17.28 12.59 3.02
CA GLY A 110 -18.58 13.26 3.04
C GLY A 110 -19.26 13.26 1.67
N GLU A 111 -18.54 13.68 0.63
CA GLU A 111 -19.01 13.64 -0.76
C GLU A 111 -19.40 12.22 -1.16
N ARG A 112 -18.57 11.22 -0.84
CA ARG A 112 -18.86 9.81 -1.13
C ARG A 112 -20.14 9.33 -0.46
N TYR A 113 -20.36 9.68 0.81
CA TYR A 113 -21.58 9.32 1.52
C TYR A 113 -22.83 9.92 0.87
N ARG A 114 -22.76 11.18 0.42
CA ARG A 114 -23.87 11.84 -0.29
C ARG A 114 -24.20 11.21 -1.64
N THR A 115 -23.24 10.55 -2.29
CA THR A 115 -23.51 9.78 -3.53
C THR A 115 -24.23 8.46 -3.30
N PHE A 116 -24.43 8.01 -2.06
CA PHE A 116 -25.12 6.76 -1.79
C PHE A 116 -26.63 6.91 -1.93
N GLU A 117 -27.25 5.91 -2.55
CA GLU A 117 -28.70 5.71 -2.51
C GLU A 117 -29.20 5.61 -1.04
N PRO A 118 -30.45 6.03 -0.75
CA PRO A 118 -30.98 6.06 0.62
C PRO A 118 -30.89 4.72 1.36
N ASP A 119 -31.13 3.61 0.67
CA ASP A 119 -31.04 2.26 1.22
C ASP A 119 -29.59 1.90 1.64
N ARG A 120 -28.61 2.34 0.85
CA ARG A 120 -27.19 2.15 1.13
C ARG A 120 -26.72 3.03 2.27
N GLN A 121 -27.20 4.27 2.35
CA GLN A 121 -26.92 5.15 3.50
C GLN A 121 -27.40 4.50 4.79
N GLU A 122 -28.62 3.96 4.78
CA GLU A 122 -29.21 3.28 5.93
C GLU A 122 -28.39 2.06 6.37
N ARG A 123 -28.00 1.19 5.43
CA ARG A 123 -27.09 0.06 5.73
C ARG A 123 -25.75 0.51 6.30
N PHE A 124 -25.19 1.61 5.78
CA PHE A 124 -23.92 2.15 6.26
C PHE A 124 -24.01 2.67 7.69
N ILE A 125 -25.07 3.43 8.01
CA ILE A 125 -25.34 3.90 9.38
C ILE A 125 -25.51 2.72 10.33
N ASN A 126 -26.29 1.70 9.93
CA ASN A 126 -26.50 0.52 10.78
C ASN A 126 -25.20 -0.25 11.06
N ARG A 127 -24.27 -0.28 10.10
CA ARG A 127 -22.94 -0.86 10.32
C ARG A 127 -22.12 -0.07 11.34
N TRP A 128 -22.16 1.26 11.28
CA TRP A 128 -21.48 2.13 12.26
C TRP A 128 -22.07 1.98 13.65
N VAL A 129 -23.39 2.01 13.78
CA VAL A 129 -24.08 1.81 15.06
C VAL A 129 -23.71 0.45 15.63
N LYS A 130 -23.77 -0.62 14.84
CA LYS A 130 -23.36 -1.95 15.29
C LYS A 130 -21.91 -1.99 15.78
N ALA A 131 -20.99 -1.36 15.03
CA ALA A 131 -19.58 -1.32 15.41
C ALA A 131 -19.37 -0.54 16.72
N LEU A 132 -20.01 0.62 16.87
CA LEU A 132 -19.86 1.50 18.04
C LEU A 132 -20.63 1.04 19.28
N SER A 133 -21.61 0.16 19.12
CA SER A 133 -22.34 -0.48 20.23
C SER A 133 -21.58 -1.62 20.90
N GLU A 134 -20.41 -2.00 20.39
CA GLU A 134 -19.59 -3.07 20.97
C GLU A 134 -19.21 -2.72 22.43
N PRO A 135 -19.38 -3.63 23.41
CA PRO A 135 -19.19 -3.33 24.83
C PRO A 135 -17.78 -2.84 25.20
N ARG A 136 -16.77 -3.24 24.41
CA ARG A 136 -15.36 -2.86 24.63
C ARG A 136 -15.07 -1.41 24.25
N ILE A 137 -15.98 -0.74 23.56
CA ILE A 137 -15.78 0.64 23.09
C ILE A 137 -16.23 1.61 24.17
N THR A 138 -15.26 2.38 24.68
CA THR A 138 -15.48 3.42 25.67
C THR A 138 -16.33 4.57 25.12
N HIS A 139 -16.97 5.31 26.01
CA HIS A 139 -17.76 6.47 25.62
C HIS A 139 -16.92 7.53 24.88
N GLU A 140 -15.67 7.72 25.28
CA GLU A 140 -14.71 8.64 24.63
C GLU A 140 -14.42 8.26 23.17
N ILE A 141 -14.23 6.98 22.90
CA ILE A 141 -14.00 6.52 21.52
C ILE A 141 -15.25 6.77 20.68
N ARG A 142 -16.45 6.53 21.23
CA ARG A 142 -17.71 6.80 20.51
C ARG A 142 -17.86 8.28 20.18
N SER A 143 -17.54 9.19 21.11
CA SER A 143 -17.64 10.63 20.86
C SER A 143 -16.65 11.10 19.79
N ILE A 144 -15.40 10.60 19.79
CA ILE A 144 -14.41 10.90 18.74
C ILE A 144 -14.91 10.46 17.37
N TRP A 145 -15.42 9.23 17.25
CA TRP A 145 -15.94 8.75 15.97
C TRP A 145 -17.16 9.53 15.51
N ILE A 146 -18.09 9.87 16.41
CA ILE A 146 -19.25 10.70 16.07
C ILE A 146 -18.81 12.08 15.58
N ASP A 147 -17.82 12.70 16.23
CA ASP A 147 -17.25 13.99 15.78
C ASP A 147 -16.67 13.85 14.35
N TRP A 148 -15.85 12.84 14.08
CA TRP A 148 -15.28 12.62 12.76
C TRP A 148 -16.33 12.36 11.67
N LEU A 149 -17.36 11.56 11.99
CA LEU A 149 -18.48 11.33 11.08
C LEU A 149 -19.27 12.63 10.82
N SER A 150 -19.43 13.48 11.84
CA SER A 150 -20.10 14.78 11.71
C SER A 150 -19.29 15.77 10.87
N ARG A 151 -17.95 15.78 11.01
CA ARG A 151 -17.05 16.58 10.17
C ARG A 151 -17.08 16.15 8.70
N ALA A 152 -17.29 14.87 8.42
CA ALA A 152 -17.46 14.37 7.07
C ALA A 152 -18.85 14.72 6.49
N ASP A 153 -19.92 14.43 7.23
CA ASP A 153 -21.28 14.82 6.88
C ASP A 153 -22.14 14.97 8.13
N GLU A 154 -22.73 16.15 8.32
CA GLU A 154 -23.51 16.47 9.52
C GLU A 154 -24.72 15.53 9.69
N SER A 155 -25.37 15.14 8.58
CA SER A 155 -26.53 14.25 8.64
C SER A 155 -26.15 12.84 9.07
N LEU A 156 -24.97 12.36 8.64
CA LEU A 156 -24.42 11.05 9.02
C LEU A 156 -24.13 11.00 10.51
N GLY A 157 -23.35 11.97 11.01
CA GLY A 157 -22.99 12.06 12.42
C GLY A 157 -24.21 12.13 13.32
N ARG A 158 -25.20 12.95 12.96
CA ARG A 158 -26.46 13.10 13.69
C ARG A 158 -27.27 11.80 13.75
N LYS A 159 -27.43 11.11 12.62
CA LYS A 159 -28.18 9.83 12.56
C LYS A 159 -27.51 8.74 13.39
N VAL A 160 -26.18 8.66 13.39
CA VAL A 160 -25.42 7.69 14.21
C VAL A 160 -25.53 8.03 15.70
N ALA A 161 -25.36 9.30 16.08
CA ALA A 161 -25.46 9.74 17.48
C ALA A 161 -26.85 9.47 18.08
N MET A 162 -27.91 9.77 17.32
CA MET A 162 -29.30 9.50 17.74
C MET A 162 -29.54 8.02 18.04
N ARG A 163 -29.04 7.11 17.19
CA ARG A 163 -29.22 5.66 17.39
C ARG A 163 -28.42 5.09 18.54
N LEU A 164 -27.32 5.74 18.92
CA LEU A 164 -26.50 5.36 20.06
C LEU A 164 -26.93 6.01 21.38
N ASN A 165 -27.97 6.86 21.36
CA ASN A 165 -28.43 7.68 22.50
C ASN A 165 -27.31 8.55 23.11
N ILE A 166 -26.35 8.99 22.29
CA ILE A 166 -25.26 9.87 22.73
C ILE A 166 -25.66 11.30 22.37
N ARG A 167 -25.63 12.20 23.36
CA ARG A 167 -25.89 13.63 23.11
C ARG A 167 -24.75 14.18 22.24
N PRO A 168 -25.04 14.81 21.10
CA PRO A 168 -24.01 15.47 20.33
C PRO A 168 -23.45 16.63 21.17
N SER A 169 -22.17 16.54 21.53
CA SER A 169 -21.40 17.68 22.03
C SER A 169 -21.14 18.60 20.85
N ILE A 170 -22.07 19.52 20.61
CA ILE A 170 -21.88 20.68 19.75
C ILE A 170 -20.88 21.61 20.41
#